data_AF-A0A2V9L9M8-F1
#
_entry.id   AF-A0A2V9L9M8-F1
#
_cell.length_a   1.000
_cell.length_b   1.000
_cell.length_c   1.000
_cell.angle_alpha   90.00
_cell.angle_beta   90.00
_cell.angle_gamma   90.00
#
_symmetry.space_group_name_H-M   'P 1'
#
loop_
_entity.id
_entity.type
_entity.pdbx_description
1 polymer ?
#
loop_
_entity_poly.entity_id
_entity_poly.type
_entity_poly.pdbx_seq_one_letter_code
_entity_poly.pdbx_strand_id
1 'polypeptide(L)'
;MTAATVEAPIESRVHYLNVHYGVKSWLLTTDHKRIALLYLASITFFFFVGGAAAVLIRLNLIEPQGLLFEPATYNKLFSMHGIIMVFFFLIPSIPAVLGNFLVPMMVGARDLAFPRLNLLSWYVFM
;
A
#
# COMPACT_ATOMS: atom_id res chain seq x y z
N MET A 1 -18.55 -9.55 53.99
CA MET A 1 -19.26 -9.27 52.73
C MET A 1 -18.30 -8.52 51.83
N THR A 2 -17.57 -9.24 50.97
CA THR A 2 -16.64 -8.64 50.01
C THR A 2 -17.39 -8.55 48.68
N ALA A 3 -17.81 -7.36 48.29
CA ALA A 3 -18.48 -7.15 47.02
C ALA A 3 -17.46 -7.34 45.90
N ALA A 4 -17.65 -8.38 45.08
CA ALA A 4 -16.92 -8.55 43.84
C ALA A 4 -17.30 -7.42 42.89
N THR A 5 -16.34 -6.56 42.57
CA THR A 5 -16.47 -5.57 41.49
C THR A 5 -16.59 -6.33 40.18
N VAL A 6 -17.80 -6.39 39.64
CA VAL A 6 -18.03 -6.88 38.28
C VAL A 6 -17.38 -5.87 37.33
N GLU A 7 -16.20 -6.19 36.81
CA GLU A 7 -15.59 -5.42 35.72
C GLU A 7 -16.55 -5.43 34.53
N ALA A 8 -17.01 -4.25 34.13
CA ALA A 8 -17.85 -4.11 32.95
C ALA A 8 -17.08 -4.62 31.71
N PRO A 9 -17.75 -5.31 30.77
CA PRO A 9 -17.10 -5.75 29.54
C PRO A 9 -16.52 -4.55 28.81
N ILE A 10 -15.22 -4.56 28.50
CA ILE A 10 -14.60 -3.50 27.71
C ILE A 10 -15.19 -3.57 26.30
N GLU A 11 -16.18 -2.73 26.03
CA GLU A 11 -16.75 -2.59 24.70
C GLU A 11 -15.63 -2.18 23.73
N SER A 12 -15.40 -2.97 22.68
CA SER A 12 -14.32 -2.69 21.74
C SER A 12 -14.62 -1.37 21.03
N ARG A 13 -13.82 -0.32 21.27
CA ARG A 13 -13.99 0.96 20.58
C ARG A 13 -14.02 0.76 19.07
N VAL A 14 -15.02 1.35 18.42
CA VAL A 14 -15.09 1.38 16.95
C VAL A 14 -13.95 2.26 16.43
N HIS A 15 -13.21 1.75 15.45
CA HIS A 15 -12.00 2.29 14.89
C HIS A 15 -11.93 1.93 13.40
N TYR A 16 -11.04 2.58 12.65
CA TYR A 16 -10.99 2.44 11.19
C TYR A 16 -10.75 0.99 10.71
N LEU A 17 -10.33 0.06 11.56
CA LEU A 17 -10.20 -1.36 11.20
C LEU A 17 -11.50 -2.18 11.38
N ASN A 18 -12.40 -1.79 12.27
CA ASN A 18 -13.53 -2.63 12.72
C ASN A 18 -14.93 -2.05 12.44
N VAL A 19 -15.05 -0.88 11.78
CA VAL A 19 -16.35 -0.27 11.44
C VAL A 19 -17.23 -1.25 10.65
N HIS A 20 -16.74 -1.76 9.52
CA HIS A 20 -17.35 -2.82 8.73
C HIS A 20 -16.26 -3.57 7.94
N TYR A 21 -16.35 -4.90 7.87
CA TYR A 21 -15.36 -5.77 7.21
C TYR A 21 -15.61 -6.03 5.72
N GLY A 22 -16.74 -5.57 5.18
CA GLY A 22 -17.11 -5.86 3.80
C GLY A 22 -16.16 -5.24 2.78
N VAL A 23 -15.89 -5.94 1.67
CA VAL A 23 -15.07 -5.44 0.56
C VAL A 23 -15.58 -4.10 0.04
N LYS A 24 -16.91 -3.93 -0.06
CA LYS A 24 -17.53 -2.65 -0.42
C LYS A 24 -17.21 -1.52 0.56
N SER A 25 -17.08 -1.82 1.86
CA SER A 25 -16.74 -0.83 2.89
C SER A 25 -15.30 -0.33 2.75
N TRP A 26 -14.39 -1.21 2.33
CA TRP A 26 -13.01 -0.85 2.07
C TRP A 26 -12.86 -0.10 0.74
N LEU A 27 -13.48 -0.59 -0.33
CA LEU A 27 -13.37 0.01 -1.65
C LEU A 27 -14.08 1.37 -1.76
N LEU A 28 -15.13 1.62 -0.97
CA LEU A 28 -15.87 2.89 -1.00
C LEU A 28 -15.60 3.77 0.24
N THR A 29 -14.48 3.54 0.93
CA THR A 29 -14.11 4.30 2.13
C THR A 29 -13.65 5.73 1.80
N THR A 30 -14.00 6.69 2.64
CA THR A 30 -13.43 8.04 2.59
C THR A 30 -12.36 8.30 3.65
N ASP A 31 -12.20 7.40 4.62
CA ASP A 31 -11.20 7.57 5.70
C ASP A 31 -9.77 7.50 5.16
N HIS A 32 -8.99 8.58 5.32
CA HIS A 32 -7.57 8.67 4.93
C HIS A 32 -6.69 7.53 5.47
N LYS A 33 -7.00 6.96 6.64
CA LYS A 33 -6.24 5.85 7.25
C LYS A 33 -6.48 4.55 6.50
N ARG A 34 -7.73 4.29 6.11
CA ARG A 34 -8.07 3.12 5.27
C ARG A 34 -7.47 3.26 3.88
N ILE A 35 -7.54 4.46 3.29
CA ILE A 35 -6.94 4.73 1.97
C ILE A 35 -5.42 4.55 2.01
N ALA A 36 -4.75 5.00 3.09
CA ALA A 36 -3.32 4.75 3.27
C ALA A 36 -2.98 3.25 3.34
N LEU A 37 -3.81 2.44 4.01
CA LEU A 37 -3.64 0.98 4.05
C LEU A 37 -3.88 0.33 2.69
N LEU A 38 -4.83 0.83 1.89
CA LEU A 38 -5.02 0.40 0.51
C LEU A 38 -3.76 0.69 -0.31
N TYR A 39 -3.21 1.90 -0.24
CA TYR A 39 -1.94 2.24 -0.89
C TYR A 39 -0.79 1.35 -0.41
N LEU A 40 -0.69 1.07 0.89
CA LEU A 40 0.36 0.20 1.44
C LEU A 40 0.29 -1.21 0.83
N ALA A 41 -0.92 -1.79 0.76
CA ALA A 41 -1.13 -3.11 0.16
C ALA A 41 -0.76 -3.11 -1.34
N SER A 42 -1.24 -2.11 -2.08
CA SER A 42 -0.96 -1.88 -3.49
C SER A 42 0.55 -1.78 -3.79
N ILE A 43 1.25 -0.92 -3.05
CA ILE A 43 2.68 -0.64 -3.23
C ILE A 43 3.52 -1.86 -2.84
N THR A 44 3.12 -2.58 -1.79
CA THR A 44 3.78 -3.83 -1.39
C THR A 44 3.65 -4.89 -2.49
N PHE A 45 2.49 -5.00 -3.14
CA PHE A 45 2.32 -5.89 -4.29
C PHE A 45 3.27 -5.53 -5.43
N PHE A 46 3.31 -4.27 -5.86
CA PHE A 46 4.22 -3.83 -6.93
C PHE A 46 5.70 -3.94 -6.55
N PHE A 47 6.04 -3.77 -5.27
CA PHE A 47 7.40 -4.02 -4.77
C PHE A 47 7.82 -5.47 -5.02
N PHE A 48 6.95 -6.45 -4.73
CA PHE A 48 7.25 -7.85 -5.03
C PHE A 48 7.31 -8.14 -6.53
N VAL A 49 6.46 -7.52 -7.34
CA VAL A 49 6.52 -7.67 -8.82
C VAL A 49 7.82 -7.10 -9.38
N GLY A 50 8.18 -5.87 -9.00
CA GLY A 50 9.44 -5.24 -9.39
C GLY A 50 10.66 -5.97 -8.85
N GLY A 51 10.59 -6.46 -7.61
CA GLY A 51 11.63 -7.27 -6.98
C GLY A 51 11.84 -8.61 -7.67
N ALA A 52 10.76 -9.29 -8.07
CA ALA A 52 10.85 -10.52 -8.86
C ALA A 52 11.55 -10.29 -10.20
N ALA A 53 11.21 -9.19 -10.91
CA ALA A 53 11.92 -8.81 -12.13
C ALA A 53 13.40 -8.54 -11.87
N ALA A 54 13.76 -7.89 -10.75
CA ALA A 54 15.16 -7.69 -10.37
C ALA A 54 15.90 -9.01 -10.13
N VAL A 55 15.27 -9.97 -9.46
CA VAL A 55 15.85 -11.31 -9.25
C VAL A 55 16.07 -12.00 -10.59
N LEU A 56 15.11 -11.97 -11.51
CA LEU A 56 15.24 -12.55 -12.85
C LEU A 56 16.39 -11.92 -13.65
N ILE A 57 16.53 -10.59 -13.59
CA ILE A 57 17.67 -9.86 -14.20
C ILE A 57 18.99 -10.37 -13.62
N ARG A 58 19.09 -10.52 -12.29
CA ARG A 58 20.30 -10.99 -11.62
C ARG A 58 20.62 -12.45 -11.95
N LEU A 59 19.61 -13.32 -12.02
CA LEU A 59 19.78 -14.71 -12.43
C LEU A 59 20.29 -14.81 -13.88
N ASN A 60 19.80 -13.96 -14.78
CA ASN A 60 20.28 -13.94 -16.16
C ASN A 60 21.77 -13.58 -16.26
N LEU A 61 22.27 -12.72 -15.37
CA LEU A 61 23.66 -12.23 -15.36
C LEU A 61 24.65 -13.16 -14.64
N ILE A 62 24.23 -14.37 -14.22
CA ILE A 62 25.15 -15.37 -13.65
C ILE A 62 26.16 -15.84 -14.70
N GLU A 63 25.74 -15.92 -15.96
CA GLU A 63 26.60 -16.29 -17.08
C GLU A 63 26.86 -15.08 -18.01
N PRO A 64 28.08 -14.93 -18.57
CA PRO A 64 28.42 -13.80 -19.44
C PRO A 64 27.52 -13.64 -20.67
N GLN A 65 27.08 -14.76 -21.26
CA GLN A 65 26.20 -14.80 -22.42
C GLN A 65 24.70 -14.59 -22.10
N GLY A 66 24.31 -14.63 -20.82
CA GLY A 66 22.91 -14.66 -20.39
C GLY A 66 22.39 -16.09 -20.18
N LEU A 67 21.93 -16.39 -18.96
CA LEU A 67 21.48 -17.74 -18.57
C LEU A 67 20.04 -18.06 -19.00
N LEU A 68 19.13 -17.07 -18.96
CA LEU A 68 17.68 -17.29 -19.02
C LEU A 68 16.98 -16.63 -20.21
N PHE A 69 17.48 -15.49 -20.66
CA PHE A 69 16.76 -14.62 -21.61
C PHE A 69 17.67 -14.09 -22.71
N GLU A 70 17.12 -13.99 -23.92
CA GLU A 70 17.73 -13.24 -25.01
C GLU A 70 17.86 -11.74 -24.67
N PRO A 71 18.83 -11.02 -25.27
CA PRO A 71 19.08 -9.61 -24.98
C PRO A 71 17.85 -8.71 -25.10
N ALA A 72 16.97 -8.96 -26.08
CA ALA A 72 15.74 -8.20 -26.26
C ALA A 72 14.76 -8.36 -25.09
N THR A 73 14.62 -9.59 -24.56
CA THR A 73 13.76 -9.88 -23.42
C THR A 73 14.36 -9.34 -22.11
N TYR A 74 15.68 -9.43 -21.95
CA TYR A 74 16.38 -8.81 -20.83
C TYR A 74 16.13 -7.30 -20.75
N ASN A 75 16.26 -6.59 -21.88
CA ASN A 75 16.03 -5.14 -21.93
C ASN A 75 14.59 -4.79 -21.57
N LYS A 76 13.59 -5.56 -22.03
CA LYS A 76 12.18 -5.38 -21.63
C LYS A 76 11.99 -5.57 -20.14
N LEU A 77 12.54 -6.64 -19.55
CA LEU A 77 12.46 -6.91 -18.11
C LEU A 77 13.13 -5.80 -17.29
N PHE A 78 14.30 -5.32 -17.72
CA PHE A 78 15.01 -4.21 -17.08
C PHE A 78 14.18 -2.91 -17.09
N SER A 79 13.62 -2.55 -18.25
CA SER A 79 12.75 -1.38 -18.36
C SER A 79 11.49 -1.51 -17.50
N MET A 80 10.84 -2.68 -17.51
CA MET A 80 9.65 -2.93 -16.69
C MET A 80 9.96 -2.88 -15.19
N HIS A 81 11.08 -3.45 -14.74
CA HIS A 81 11.55 -3.32 -13.36
C HIS A 81 11.68 -1.85 -12.96
N GLY A 82 12.36 -1.03 -13.78
CA GLY A 82 12.54 0.40 -13.51
C GLY A 82 11.22 1.16 -13.45
N ILE A 83 10.32 0.95 -14.41
CA ILE A 83 9.00 1.60 -14.44
C ILE A 83 8.18 1.24 -13.20
N ILE A 84 8.12 -0.04 -12.84
CA ILE A 84 7.37 -0.52 -11.68
C ILE A 84 7.95 0.07 -10.40
N MET A 85 9.27 -0.01 -10.22
CA MET A 85 9.91 0.46 -8.99
C MET A 85 9.84 1.98 -8.83
N VAL A 86 9.94 2.76 -9.91
CA VAL A 86 9.88 4.23 -9.81
C VAL A 86 8.44 4.70 -9.60
N PHE A 87 7.52 4.32 -10.48
CA PHE A 87 6.16 4.89 -10.51
C PHE A 87 5.19 4.21 -9.55
N PHE A 88 5.34 2.90 -9.32
CA PHE A 88 4.40 2.13 -8.51
C PHE A 88 4.90 1.81 -7.11
N PHE A 89 6.19 2.02 -6.84
CA PHE A 89 6.78 1.86 -5.51
C PHE A 89 7.36 3.17 -4.96
N LEU A 90 8.43 3.68 -5.55
CA LEU A 90 9.25 4.76 -4.97
C LEU A 90 8.46 6.07 -4.83
N ILE A 91 7.89 6.58 -5.92
CA ILE A 91 7.14 7.85 -5.93
C ILE A 91 5.97 7.84 -4.95
N PRO A 92 5.07 6.82 -4.93
CA PRO A 92 3.92 6.83 -4.02
C PRO A 92 4.24 6.37 -2.60
N SER A 93 5.33 5.63 -2.35
CA SER A 93 5.64 4.99 -1.04
C SER A 93 5.48 5.92 0.17
N ILE A 94 6.10 7.09 0.12
CA ILE A 94 6.07 8.05 1.23
C ILE A 94 4.80 8.91 1.19
N PRO A 95 4.52 9.67 0.13
CA PRO A 95 3.39 10.61 0.14
C PRO A 95 2.03 9.90 0.21
N ALA A 96 1.84 8.80 -0.52
CA ALA A 96 0.54 8.13 -0.60
C ALA A 96 0.24 7.23 0.60
N VAL A 97 1.25 6.67 1.27
CA VAL A 97 1.07 5.85 2.48
C VAL A 97 1.22 6.72 3.73
N LEU A 98 2.44 7.21 3.97
CA LEU A 98 2.75 7.95 5.19
C LEU A 98 2.10 9.33 5.18
N GLY A 99 2.05 10.01 4.03
CA GLY A 99 1.36 11.30 3.92
C GLY A 99 -0.13 11.18 4.24
N ASN A 100 -0.82 10.23 3.60
CA ASN A 100 -2.24 9.96 3.91
C ASN A 100 -2.46 9.58 5.36
N PHE A 101 -1.62 8.73 5.94
CA PHE A 101 -1.84 8.23 7.30
C PHE A 101 -1.48 9.30 8.35
N LEU A 102 -0.27 9.85 8.29
CA LEU A 102 0.32 10.66 9.35
C LEU A 102 -0.04 12.15 9.27
N VAL A 103 -0.10 12.75 8.08
CA VAL A 103 -0.21 14.22 7.96
C VAL A 103 -1.49 14.77 8.61
N PRO A 104 -2.70 14.20 8.37
CA PRO A 104 -3.90 14.68 9.04
C PRO A 104 -3.80 14.58 10.57
N MET A 105 -3.17 13.51 11.08
CA MET A 105 -2.98 13.32 12.52
C MET A 105 -1.97 14.30 13.11
N MET A 106 -0.87 14.58 12.41
CA MET A 106 0.17 15.54 12.84
C MET A 106 -0.38 16.96 12.95
N VAL A 107 -1.31 17.34 12.05
CA VAL A 107 -1.94 18.67 12.03
C VAL A 107 -3.19 18.73 12.93
N GLY A 108 -3.61 17.59 13.52
CA GLY A 108 -4.83 17.51 14.33
C GLY A 108 -6.12 17.64 13.52
N ALA A 109 -6.06 17.44 12.20
CA ALA A 109 -7.21 17.45 11.31
C ALA A 109 -7.97 16.12 11.38
N ARG A 110 -9.29 16.17 11.15
CA ARG A 110 -10.13 14.96 11.13
C ARG A 110 -9.88 14.09 9.88
N ASP A 111 -9.60 14.72 8.75
CA ASP A 111 -9.40 14.08 7.44
C ASP A 111 -8.67 15.05 6.48
N LEU A 112 -8.39 14.60 5.26
CA LEU A 112 -7.89 15.46 4.16
C LEU A 112 -8.97 16.43 3.65
N ALA A 113 -8.54 17.49 2.97
CA ALA A 113 -9.43 18.53 2.43
C ALA A 113 -10.47 17.97 1.42
N PHE A 114 -10.10 16.95 0.64
CA PHE A 114 -10.98 16.31 -0.35
C PHE A 114 -11.00 14.78 -0.22
N PRO A 115 -11.77 14.21 0.73
CA PRO A 115 -11.73 12.77 1.01
C PRO A 115 -12.11 11.87 -0.18
N ARG A 116 -13.08 12.30 -1.00
CA ARG A 116 -13.50 11.54 -2.20
C ARG A 116 -12.46 11.57 -3.32
N LEU A 117 -11.76 12.69 -3.49
CA LEU A 117 -10.67 12.80 -4.47
C LEU A 117 -9.47 11.94 -4.06
N ASN A 118 -9.22 11.80 -2.76
CA ASN A 118 -8.18 10.91 -2.24
C ASN A 118 -8.51 9.42 -2.51
N LEU A 119 -9.77 9.02 -2.39
CA LEU A 119 -10.19 7.68 -2.81
C LEU A 119 -10.01 7.52 -4.33
N LEU A 120 -10.42 8.52 -5.12
CA LEU A 120 -10.26 8.50 -6.57
C LEU A 120 -8.78 8.40 -6.99
N SER A 121 -7.86 9.07 -6.30
CA SER A 121 -6.44 8.97 -6.61
C SER A 121 -5.89 7.56 -6.40
N TRP A 122 -6.44 6.79 -5.44
CA TRP A 122 -6.06 5.39 -5.27
C TRP A 122 -6.58 4.53 -6.43
N TYR A 123 -7.79 4.79 -6.91
CA TYR A 123 -8.34 4.11 -8.09
C TYR A 123 -7.62 4.44 -9.39
N VAL A 124 -7.10 5.66 -9.55
CA VAL A 124 -6.31 6.04 -10.73
C VAL A 124 -4.91 5.42 -10.69
N PHE A 125 -4.40 5.19 -9.48
CA PHE A 125 -3.11 4.55 -9.26
C PHE A 125 -3.14 3.04 -9.55
N MET A 126 -4.27 2.40 -9.25
CA MET A 126 -4.56 0.98 -9.49
C MET A 126 -4.97 0.71 -10.94
#